data_AF-A0A356QCD6-F1
#
_entry.id   AF-A0A356QCD6-F1
#
_cell.length_a   1.000
_cell.length_b   1.000
_cell.length_c   1.000
_cell.angle_alpha   90.00
_cell.angle_beta   90.00
_cell.angle_gamma   90.00
#
_symmetry.space_group_name_H-M   'P 1'
#
loop_
_entity.id
_entity.type
_entity.pdbx_description
1 polymer ?
#
loop_
_entity_poly.entity_id
_entity_poly.type
_entity_poly.pdbx_seq_one_letter_code
_entity_poly.pdbx_strand_id
1 'polypeptide(L)'
;GGQIMPPLMGAGAFLIAEYTNTPYLEIVKISILPAIMYFATVYLFVHIIALKQGMQGMAKSELPQMRQVMKDGWHFLLPLAVLVWLLAMSMSPMRVGYYAVITMVAVAVLRYALWYFFVAPKQGQPVTVERTKVVVWAGLVKLVQGLELGARNAVAVSMACAVAGIIVGVVGLTGLGLKFSSMMLAFSGGNLVLALLLVLLASLILGMGLPVTASYIVLIVLVGPALTAEFGVPLLIAHLVVFWYSQDSNVTPPIALAGFAGAAIAGSKPMETGFQAWKFAKGLYLIPLFMVFNPEIIIGGPVLVVVWNAVIALLALCAFAASLEGYLFTRMSWLPRLAIGGAIVGVFYPSLWTEVAGVTVMVVAIAANWQASKRETTPVAG
;
A
#
# COMPACT_ATOMS: atom_id res chain seq x y z
N GLY A 1 -0.47 -1.99 2.31
CA GLY A 1 -0.35 -2.91 1.15
C GLY A 1 -1.56 -2.86 0.25
N GLY A 2 -2.62 -3.62 0.54
CA GLY A 2 -3.77 -3.77 -0.38
C GLY A 2 -4.50 -2.46 -0.74
N GLN A 3 -4.61 -1.51 0.19
CA GLN A 3 -5.21 -0.19 -0.07
C GLN A 3 -4.39 0.69 -1.02
N ILE A 4 -3.12 0.37 -1.26
CA ILE A 4 -2.21 1.15 -2.10
C ILE A 4 -2.05 0.48 -3.49
N MET A 5 -2.32 -0.83 -3.59
CA MET A 5 -2.06 -1.61 -4.81
C MET A 5 -3.11 -1.34 -5.90
N PRO A 6 -2.70 -0.88 -7.09
CA PRO A 6 -3.58 -0.82 -8.25
C PRO A 6 -3.98 -2.21 -8.77
N PRO A 7 -5.18 -2.37 -9.36
CA PRO A 7 -6.21 -1.37 -9.63
C PRO A 7 -7.28 -1.25 -8.53
N LEU A 8 -7.14 -1.94 -7.39
CA LEU A 8 -8.16 -1.96 -6.33
C LEU A 8 -8.08 -0.75 -5.40
N MET A 9 -6.87 -0.32 -5.01
CA MET A 9 -6.50 0.92 -4.28
C MET A 9 -7.42 1.42 -3.14
N GLY A 10 -8.21 0.54 -2.52
CA GLY A 10 -9.16 0.91 -1.46
C GLY A 10 -10.22 1.92 -1.91
N ALA A 11 -11.15 2.26 -1.01
CA ALA A 11 -12.18 3.26 -1.31
C ALA A 11 -11.61 4.69 -1.43
N GLY A 12 -10.46 4.95 -0.79
CA GLY A 12 -9.83 6.27 -0.80
C GLY A 12 -9.38 6.73 -2.19
N ALA A 13 -8.95 5.83 -3.07
CA ALA A 13 -8.56 6.21 -4.43
C ALA A 13 -9.74 6.77 -5.27
N PHE A 14 -10.96 6.28 -5.04
CA PHE A 14 -12.16 6.87 -5.65
C PHE A 14 -12.44 8.28 -5.13
N LEU A 15 -12.18 8.54 -3.85
CA LEU A 15 -12.32 9.88 -3.28
C LEU A 15 -11.23 10.84 -3.77
N ILE A 16 -10.00 10.35 -4.01
CA ILE A 16 -8.97 11.14 -4.68
C ILE A 16 -9.46 11.53 -6.07
N ALA A 17 -9.99 10.58 -6.85
CA ALA A 17 -10.53 10.85 -8.19
C ALA A 17 -11.62 11.93 -8.15
N GLU A 18 -12.54 11.85 -7.19
CA GLU A 18 -13.62 12.81 -7.00
C GLU A 18 -13.09 14.20 -6.60
N TYR A 19 -12.27 14.29 -5.55
CA TYR A 19 -11.77 15.58 -5.04
C TYR A 19 -10.83 16.30 -6.01
N THR A 20 -10.04 15.54 -6.76
CA THR A 20 -9.08 16.10 -7.72
C THR A 20 -9.66 16.25 -9.12
N ASN A 21 -10.89 15.76 -9.36
CA ASN A 21 -11.47 15.62 -10.70
C ASN A 21 -10.55 14.90 -11.70
N THR A 22 -9.67 14.02 -11.20
CA THR A 22 -8.71 13.28 -12.02
C THR A 22 -9.29 11.90 -12.34
N PRO A 23 -9.24 11.42 -13.61
CA PRO A 23 -9.72 10.09 -13.95
C PRO A 23 -9.08 9.00 -13.08
N TYR A 24 -9.90 8.07 -12.57
CA TYR A 24 -9.40 6.97 -11.71
C TYR A 24 -8.27 6.16 -12.36
N LEU A 25 -8.33 5.95 -13.68
CA LEU A 25 -7.29 5.23 -14.41
C LEU A 25 -5.93 5.94 -14.36
N GLU A 26 -5.92 7.26 -14.29
CA GLU A 26 -4.70 8.04 -14.14
C GLU A 26 -4.10 7.85 -12.74
N ILE A 27 -4.93 7.91 -11.70
CA ILE A 27 -4.53 7.61 -10.31
C ILE A 27 -3.97 6.18 -10.19
N VAL A 28 -4.60 5.22 -10.87
CA VAL A 28 -4.12 3.83 -10.98
C VAL A 28 -2.74 3.80 -11.61
N LYS A 29 -2.55 4.42 -12.77
CA LYS A 29 -1.28 4.41 -13.53
C LYS A 29 -0.12 4.98 -12.71
N ILE A 30 -0.30 6.16 -12.13
CA ILE A 30 0.77 6.85 -11.37
C ILE A 30 1.10 6.12 -10.05
N SER A 31 0.16 5.33 -9.52
CA SER A 31 0.36 4.60 -8.26
C SER A 31 1.03 3.25 -8.42
N ILE A 32 1.22 2.76 -9.66
CA ILE A 32 1.88 1.47 -9.94
C ILE A 32 3.32 1.47 -9.40
N LEU A 33 4.10 2.49 -9.75
CA LEU A 33 5.51 2.55 -9.37
C LEU A 33 5.68 2.64 -7.84
N PRO A 34 5.00 3.56 -7.12
CA PRO A 34 4.97 3.56 -5.66
C PRO A 34 4.54 2.23 -5.03
N ALA A 35 3.52 1.57 -5.58
CA ALA A 35 3.07 0.28 -5.07
C ALA A 35 4.15 -0.80 -5.22
N ILE A 36 4.80 -0.89 -6.39
CA ILE A 36 5.93 -1.79 -6.61
C ILE A 36 7.05 -1.52 -5.61
N MET A 37 7.43 -0.25 -5.42
CA MET A 37 8.45 0.16 -4.45
C MET A 37 8.08 -0.28 -3.03
N TYR A 38 6.81 -0.10 -2.62
CA TYR A 38 6.34 -0.51 -1.30
C TYR A 38 6.41 -2.02 -1.09
N PHE A 39 5.89 -2.81 -2.04
CA PHE A 39 5.91 -4.27 -1.93
C PHE A 39 7.32 -4.85 -2.04
N ALA A 40 8.19 -4.26 -2.88
CA ALA A 40 9.60 -4.63 -2.95
C ALA A 40 10.30 -4.38 -1.61
N THR A 41 10.03 -3.25 -0.96
CA THR A 41 10.59 -2.92 0.36
C THR A 41 10.09 -3.89 1.43
N VAL A 42 8.79 -4.17 1.48
CA VAL A 42 8.22 -5.14 2.43
C VAL A 42 8.79 -6.53 2.20
N TYR A 43 8.87 -6.97 0.94
CA TYR A 43 9.49 -8.25 0.58
C TYR A 43 10.94 -8.32 1.06
N LEU A 44 11.72 -7.26 0.83
CA LEU A 44 13.12 -7.21 1.24
C LEU A 44 13.27 -7.29 2.76
N PHE A 45 12.44 -6.58 3.54
CA PHE A 45 12.44 -6.70 5.00
C PHE A 45 12.20 -8.14 5.47
N VAL A 46 11.16 -8.78 4.92
CA VAL A 46 10.84 -10.19 5.24
C VAL A 46 11.99 -11.12 4.84
N HIS A 47 12.57 -10.91 3.66
CA HIS A 47 13.69 -11.70 3.17
C HIS A 47 14.95 -11.55 4.04
N ILE A 48 15.31 -10.32 4.42
CA ILE A 48 16.45 -10.03 5.29
C ILE A 48 16.28 -10.73 6.65
N ILE A 49 15.08 -10.67 7.23
CA ILE A 49 14.80 -11.33 8.51
C ILE A 49 14.86 -12.84 8.40
N ALA A 50 14.29 -13.41 7.34
CA ALA A 50 14.34 -14.85 7.09
C ALA A 50 15.80 -15.33 6.96
N LEU A 51 16.64 -14.61 6.22
CA LEU A 51 18.07 -14.89 6.10
C LEU A 51 18.80 -14.78 7.44
N LYS A 52 18.54 -13.69 8.20
CA LYS A 52 19.14 -13.46 9.51
C LYS A 52 18.78 -14.54 10.54
N GLN A 53 17.61 -15.15 10.40
CA GLN A 53 17.15 -16.26 11.24
C GLN A 53 17.53 -17.65 10.68
N GLY A 54 18.23 -17.71 9.54
CA GLY A 54 18.65 -18.98 8.94
C GLY A 54 17.48 -19.83 8.42
N MET A 55 16.33 -19.22 8.12
CA MET A 55 15.17 -19.94 7.60
C MET A 55 15.49 -20.55 6.23
N GLN A 56 15.15 -21.82 6.05
CA GLN A 56 15.28 -22.52 4.77
C GLN A 56 13.95 -22.58 4.04
N GLY A 57 14.01 -22.54 2.71
CA GLY A 57 12.83 -22.71 1.87
C GLY A 57 12.26 -24.13 1.98
N MET A 58 10.94 -24.27 1.86
CA MET A 58 10.26 -25.57 1.79
C MET A 58 10.70 -26.38 0.57
N ALA A 59 10.55 -27.70 0.63
CA ALA A 59 10.88 -28.57 -0.51
C ALA A 59 9.96 -28.26 -1.70
N LYS A 60 10.48 -28.35 -2.94
CA LYS A 60 9.69 -28.10 -4.16
C LYS A 60 8.42 -28.96 -4.26
N SER A 61 8.42 -30.13 -3.65
CA SER A 61 7.27 -31.05 -3.57
C SER A 61 6.13 -30.53 -2.68
N GLU A 62 6.42 -29.66 -1.72
CA GLU A 62 5.45 -29.08 -0.80
C GLU A 62 4.85 -27.77 -1.34
N LEU A 63 5.47 -27.21 -2.38
CA LEU A 63 4.98 -26.00 -3.02
C LEU A 63 3.77 -26.32 -3.92
N PRO A 64 2.67 -25.57 -3.80
CA PRO A 64 1.55 -25.71 -4.73
C PRO A 64 2.03 -25.36 -6.14
N GLN A 65 1.68 -26.22 -7.11
CA GLN A 65 2.08 -25.99 -8.50
C GLN A 65 1.33 -24.78 -9.06
N MET A 66 2.06 -23.72 -9.44
CA MET A 66 1.47 -22.48 -9.94
C MET A 66 0.49 -22.71 -11.09
N ARG A 67 0.81 -23.65 -12.00
CA ARG A 67 -0.08 -24.01 -13.11
C ARG A 67 -1.43 -24.56 -12.65
N GLN A 68 -1.44 -25.35 -11.59
CA GLN A 68 -2.66 -25.93 -11.03
C GLN A 68 -3.50 -24.86 -10.32
N VAL A 69 -2.86 -24.02 -9.51
CA VAL A 69 -3.53 -22.89 -8.84
C VAL A 69 -4.16 -21.93 -9.85
N MET A 70 -3.45 -21.59 -10.93
CA MET A 70 -3.97 -20.73 -11.99
C MET A 70 -5.13 -21.39 -12.75
N LYS A 71 -5.04 -22.70 -13.03
CA LYS A 71 -6.11 -23.47 -13.69
C LYS A 71 -7.37 -23.55 -12.82
N ASP A 72 -7.22 -23.64 -11.50
CA ASP A 72 -8.37 -23.71 -10.60
C ASP A 72 -8.93 -22.32 -10.29
N GLY A 73 -8.10 -21.26 -10.32
CA GLY A 73 -8.44 -19.90 -9.89
C GLY A 73 -8.69 -18.87 -11.00
N TRP A 74 -8.47 -19.18 -12.29
CA TRP A 74 -8.53 -18.16 -13.38
C TRP A 74 -9.85 -17.39 -13.43
N HIS A 75 -10.96 -18.01 -13.04
CA HIS A 75 -12.28 -17.39 -13.05
C HIS A 75 -12.40 -16.22 -12.06
N PHE A 76 -11.57 -16.15 -11.01
CA PHE A 76 -11.51 -14.98 -10.11
C PHE A 76 -10.88 -13.75 -10.77
N LEU A 77 -10.15 -13.92 -11.88
CA LEU A 77 -9.56 -12.82 -12.63
C LEU A 77 -10.58 -12.15 -13.57
N LEU A 78 -11.66 -12.83 -13.95
CA LEU A 78 -12.68 -12.28 -14.86
C LEU A 78 -13.32 -10.99 -14.33
N PRO A 79 -13.82 -10.92 -13.08
CA PRO A 79 -14.41 -9.70 -12.53
C PRO A 79 -13.41 -8.55 -12.43
N LEU A 80 -12.14 -8.85 -12.12
CA LEU A 80 -11.05 -7.88 -12.12
C LEU A 80 -10.78 -7.36 -13.53
N ALA A 81 -10.73 -8.23 -14.53
CA ALA A 81 -10.52 -7.86 -15.93
C ALA A 81 -11.67 -6.99 -16.45
N VAL A 82 -12.92 -7.35 -16.14
CA VAL A 82 -14.09 -6.53 -16.49
C VAL A 82 -14.02 -5.17 -15.81
N LEU A 83 -13.66 -5.11 -14.52
CA LEU A 83 -13.49 -3.85 -13.80
C LEU A 83 -12.44 -2.95 -14.47
N VAL A 84 -11.26 -3.50 -14.78
CA VAL A 84 -10.18 -2.74 -15.44
C VAL A 84 -10.59 -2.30 -16.84
N TRP A 85 -11.27 -3.16 -17.60
CA TRP A 85 -11.75 -2.85 -18.94
C TRP A 85 -12.79 -1.73 -18.95
N LEU A 86 -13.78 -1.77 -18.05
CA LEU A 86 -14.79 -0.71 -17.95
C LEU A 86 -14.20 0.63 -17.48
N LEU A 87 -13.19 0.60 -16.61
CA LEU A 87 -12.42 1.81 -16.26
C LEU A 87 -11.63 2.35 -17.46
N ALA A 88 -11.05 1.47 -18.27
CA ALA A 88 -10.35 1.85 -19.49
C ALA A 88 -11.29 2.48 -20.53
N MET A 89 -12.58 2.14 -20.49
CA MET A 89 -13.65 2.78 -21.28
C MET A 89 -14.14 4.10 -20.66
N SER A 90 -13.44 4.65 -19.66
CA SER A 90 -13.76 5.92 -18.98
C SER A 90 -15.18 5.93 -18.37
N MET A 91 -15.70 4.77 -17.98
CA MET A 91 -16.97 4.70 -17.25
C MET A 91 -16.81 5.25 -15.84
N SER A 92 -17.87 5.84 -15.30
CA SER A 92 -17.82 6.36 -13.93
C SER A 92 -17.53 5.22 -12.94
N PRO A 93 -16.69 5.46 -11.92
CA PRO A 93 -16.34 4.44 -10.92
C PRO A 93 -17.53 3.70 -10.31
N MET A 94 -18.62 4.41 -10.03
CA MET A 94 -19.87 3.82 -9.52
C MET A 94 -20.47 2.78 -10.48
N ARG A 95 -20.51 3.08 -11.79
CA ARG A 95 -21.02 2.15 -12.81
C ARG A 95 -20.12 0.92 -12.92
N VAL A 96 -18.80 1.12 -12.88
CA VAL A 96 -17.86 0.01 -12.89
C VAL A 96 -18.07 -0.91 -11.68
N GLY A 97 -18.22 -0.35 -10.48
CA GLY A 97 -18.50 -1.13 -9.27
C GLY A 97 -19.76 -1.99 -9.41
N TYR A 98 -20.85 -1.43 -9.94
CA TYR A 98 -22.09 -2.16 -10.20
C TYR A 98 -21.89 -3.34 -11.17
N TYR A 99 -21.26 -3.12 -12.32
CA TYR A 99 -20.99 -4.19 -13.29
C TYR A 99 -20.01 -5.23 -12.76
N ALA A 100 -19.03 -4.83 -11.95
CA ALA A 100 -18.12 -5.76 -11.29
C ALA A 100 -18.86 -6.69 -10.31
N VAL A 101 -19.81 -6.16 -9.53
CA VAL A 101 -20.66 -6.97 -8.64
C VAL A 101 -21.52 -7.95 -9.43
N ILE A 102 -22.18 -7.49 -10.52
CA ILE A 102 -22.96 -8.39 -11.39
C ILE A 102 -22.08 -9.49 -11.99
N THR A 103 -20.88 -9.13 -12.46
CA THR A 103 -19.94 -10.09 -13.04
C THR A 103 -19.47 -11.10 -11.99
N MET A 104 -19.18 -10.66 -10.76
CA MET A 104 -18.85 -11.55 -9.65
C MET A 104 -19.98 -12.56 -9.37
N VAL A 105 -21.23 -12.09 -9.33
CA VAL A 105 -22.39 -12.97 -9.13
C VAL A 105 -22.55 -13.95 -10.28
N ALA A 106 -22.45 -13.47 -11.53
CA ALA A 106 -22.54 -14.31 -12.73
C ALA A 106 -21.46 -15.40 -12.76
N VAL A 107 -20.20 -15.03 -12.46
CA VAL A 107 -19.07 -15.98 -12.38
C VAL A 107 -19.27 -16.98 -11.23
N ALA A 108 -19.76 -16.53 -10.07
CA ALA A 108 -20.04 -17.43 -8.94
C ALA A 108 -21.12 -18.45 -9.28
N VAL A 109 -22.22 -18.01 -9.91
CA VAL A 109 -23.31 -18.89 -10.37
C VAL A 109 -22.81 -19.85 -11.45
N LEU A 110 -22.09 -19.36 -12.46
CA LEU A 110 -21.56 -20.19 -13.54
C LEU A 110 -20.57 -21.24 -13.05
N ARG A 111 -19.62 -20.86 -12.18
CA ARG A 111 -18.66 -21.77 -11.57
C ARG A 111 -19.38 -22.87 -10.79
N TYR A 112 -20.36 -22.48 -9.99
CA TYR A 112 -21.11 -23.43 -9.19
C TYR A 112 -21.95 -24.37 -10.07
N ALA A 113 -22.60 -23.85 -11.11
CA ALA A 113 -23.34 -24.65 -12.08
C ALA A 113 -22.44 -25.67 -12.79
N LEU A 114 -21.27 -25.24 -13.29
CA LEU A 114 -20.31 -26.14 -13.93
C LEU A 114 -19.82 -27.23 -12.97
N TRP A 115 -19.53 -26.89 -11.71
CA TRP A 115 -19.16 -27.88 -10.70
C TRP A 115 -20.30 -28.87 -10.43
N TYR A 116 -21.53 -28.37 -10.26
CA TYR A 116 -22.71 -29.18 -9.95
C TYR A 116 -23.11 -30.12 -11.09
N PHE A 117 -23.02 -29.69 -12.36
CA PHE A 117 -23.39 -30.52 -13.50
C PHE A 117 -22.28 -31.45 -13.99
N PHE A 118 -21.00 -31.09 -13.87
CA PHE A 118 -19.91 -31.88 -14.48
C PHE A 118 -18.98 -32.58 -13.47
N VAL A 119 -18.81 -32.03 -12.27
CA VAL A 119 -17.84 -32.53 -11.28
C VAL A 119 -18.55 -33.33 -10.17
N ALA A 120 -19.68 -32.84 -9.66
CA ALA A 120 -20.46 -33.53 -8.64
C ALA A 120 -20.89 -34.96 -9.05
N PRO A 121 -21.36 -35.23 -10.30
CA PRO A 121 -21.72 -36.58 -10.70
C PRO A 121 -20.51 -37.54 -10.69
N LYS A 122 -19.32 -37.02 -11.05
CA LYS A 122 -18.07 -37.79 -11.03
C LYS A 122 -17.57 -38.09 -9.62
N GLN A 123 -18.02 -37.35 -8.62
CA GLN A 123 -17.72 -37.56 -7.19
C GLN A 123 -18.79 -38.38 -6.47
N GLY A 124 -19.69 -39.05 -7.20
CA GLY A 124 -20.75 -39.88 -6.61
C GLY A 124 -21.92 -39.08 -6.05
N GLN A 125 -22.05 -37.80 -6.42
CA GLN A 125 -23.16 -36.93 -6.02
C GLN A 125 -24.15 -36.79 -7.20
N PRO A 126 -25.24 -37.58 -7.25
CA PRO A 126 -26.18 -37.52 -8.37
C PRO A 126 -26.95 -36.19 -8.38
N VAL A 127 -27.24 -35.72 -9.59
CA VAL A 127 -28.01 -34.50 -9.86
C VAL A 127 -29.50 -34.85 -9.77
N THR A 128 -30.02 -34.86 -8.54
CA THR A 128 -31.45 -35.11 -8.26
C THR A 128 -32.20 -33.79 -8.06
N VAL A 129 -33.47 -33.72 -8.45
CA VAL A 129 -34.34 -32.54 -8.35
C VAL A 129 -34.40 -31.98 -6.91
N GLU A 130 -34.48 -32.84 -5.90
CA GLU A 130 -34.47 -32.43 -4.49
C GLU A 130 -33.15 -31.74 -4.11
N ARG A 131 -32.03 -32.30 -4.55
CA ARG A 131 -30.70 -31.73 -4.31
C ARG A 131 -30.53 -30.40 -5.02
N THR A 132 -31.04 -30.25 -6.23
CA THR A 132 -30.98 -28.99 -6.98
C THR A 132 -31.70 -27.86 -6.24
N LYS A 133 -32.88 -28.14 -5.66
CA LYS A 133 -33.62 -27.16 -4.84
C LYS A 133 -32.83 -26.71 -3.61
N VAL A 134 -32.28 -27.67 -2.85
CA VAL A 134 -31.47 -27.38 -1.65
C VAL A 134 -30.25 -26.53 -1.99
N VAL A 135 -29.60 -26.85 -3.10
CA VAL A 135 -28.40 -26.18 -3.57
C VAL A 135 -28.67 -24.74 -4.04
N VAL A 136 -29.72 -24.53 -4.83
CA VAL A 136 -30.13 -23.18 -5.26
C VAL A 136 -30.50 -22.34 -4.05
N TRP A 137 -31.23 -22.90 -3.09
CA TRP A 137 -31.58 -22.21 -1.86
C TRP A 137 -30.34 -21.83 -1.04
N ALA A 138 -29.39 -22.75 -0.87
CA ALA A 138 -28.13 -22.46 -0.20
C ALA A 138 -27.31 -21.37 -0.92
N GLY A 139 -27.33 -21.36 -2.26
CA GLY A 139 -26.71 -20.32 -3.07
C GLY A 139 -27.35 -18.95 -2.88
N LEU A 140 -28.68 -18.89 -2.87
CA LEU A 140 -29.43 -17.66 -2.59
C LEU A 140 -29.15 -17.13 -1.18
N VAL A 141 -29.13 -18.01 -0.17
CA VAL A 141 -28.78 -17.62 1.20
C VAL A 141 -27.37 -17.02 1.26
N LYS A 142 -26.39 -17.64 0.58
CA LYS A 142 -25.02 -17.09 0.51
C LYS A 142 -24.95 -15.76 -0.23
N LEU A 143 -25.73 -15.59 -1.30
CA LEU A 143 -25.82 -14.32 -2.04
C LEU A 143 -26.37 -13.22 -1.13
N VAL A 144 -27.47 -13.49 -0.41
CA VAL A 144 -28.06 -12.55 0.54
C VAL A 144 -27.09 -12.21 1.66
N GLN A 145 -26.41 -13.19 2.24
CA GLN A 145 -25.37 -12.95 3.26
C GLN A 145 -24.22 -12.08 2.73
N GLY A 146 -23.80 -12.31 1.48
CA GLY A 146 -22.78 -11.49 0.82
C GLY A 146 -23.23 -10.05 0.61
N LEU A 147 -24.48 -9.85 0.16
CA LEU A 147 -25.08 -8.52 0.01
C LEU A 147 -25.28 -7.82 1.36
N GLU A 148 -25.69 -8.55 2.40
CA GLU A 148 -25.82 -8.04 3.76
C GLU A 148 -24.46 -7.57 4.30
N LEU A 149 -23.41 -8.38 4.15
CA LEU A 149 -22.05 -7.99 4.54
C LEU A 149 -21.59 -6.76 3.77
N GLY A 150 -21.87 -6.69 2.47
CA GLY A 150 -21.61 -5.51 1.65
C GLY A 150 -22.32 -4.27 2.16
N ALA A 151 -23.61 -4.37 2.49
CA ALA A 151 -24.41 -3.28 3.05
C ALA A 151 -23.88 -2.82 4.41
N ARG A 152 -23.57 -3.74 5.33
CA ARG A 152 -22.98 -3.42 6.65
C ARG A 152 -21.66 -2.68 6.52
N ASN A 153 -20.79 -3.14 5.61
CA ASN A 153 -19.51 -2.46 5.34
C ASN A 153 -19.71 -1.09 4.69
N ALA A 154 -20.71 -0.93 3.81
CA ALA A 154 -21.02 0.34 3.17
C ALA A 154 -21.51 1.39 4.17
N VAL A 155 -22.32 1.02 5.17
CA VAL A 155 -22.82 1.95 6.21
C VAL A 155 -21.67 2.68 6.91
N ALA A 156 -20.61 1.96 7.30
CA ALA A 156 -19.46 2.57 7.97
C ALA A 156 -18.74 3.61 7.07
N VAL A 157 -18.59 3.31 5.78
CA VAL A 157 -17.98 4.23 4.80
C VAL A 157 -18.88 5.44 4.54
N SER A 158 -20.19 5.22 4.35
CA SER A 158 -21.17 6.30 4.13
C SER A 158 -21.22 7.27 5.30
N MET A 159 -21.24 6.76 6.54
CA MET A 159 -21.19 7.59 7.75
C MET A 159 -19.90 8.41 7.82
N ALA A 160 -18.75 7.79 7.54
CA ALA A 160 -17.48 8.50 7.50
C ALA A 160 -17.47 9.63 6.45
N CYS A 161 -17.97 9.37 5.24
CA CYS A 161 -18.08 10.37 4.17
C CYS A 161 -19.05 11.50 4.55
N ALA A 162 -20.19 11.18 5.18
CA ALA A 162 -21.18 12.18 5.60
C ALA A 162 -20.61 13.12 6.67
N VAL A 163 -19.97 12.56 7.72
CA VAL A 163 -19.31 13.35 8.78
C VAL A 163 -18.15 14.16 8.20
N ALA A 164 -17.36 13.55 7.32
CA ALA A 164 -16.30 14.25 6.62
C ALA A 164 -16.81 15.45 5.83
N GLY A 165 -17.91 15.32 5.08
CA GLY A 165 -18.52 16.43 4.36
C GLY A 165 -18.90 17.60 5.28
N ILE A 166 -19.43 17.30 6.46
CA ILE A 166 -19.71 18.31 7.51
C ILE A 166 -18.41 18.96 7.99
N ILE A 167 -17.34 18.17 8.24
CA ILE A 167 -16.03 18.69 8.63
C ILE A 167 -15.48 19.61 7.53
N VAL A 168 -15.53 19.21 6.26
CA VAL A 168 -15.08 20.04 5.12
C VAL A 168 -15.85 21.36 5.08
N GLY A 169 -17.18 21.31 5.22
CA GLY A 169 -18.03 22.48 5.25
C GLY A 169 -17.69 23.42 6.39
N VAL A 170 -17.57 22.90 7.62
CA VAL A 170 -17.20 23.71 8.79
C VAL A 170 -15.79 24.29 8.64
N VAL A 171 -14.80 23.49 8.22
CA VAL A 171 -13.41 23.94 8.01
C VAL A 171 -13.34 25.03 6.96
N GLY A 172 -14.09 24.89 5.86
CA GLY A 172 -14.20 25.87 4.79
C GLY A 172 -14.86 27.18 5.24
N LEU A 173 -15.94 27.10 6.03
CA LEU A 173 -16.67 28.29 6.50
C LEU A 173 -15.99 29.01 7.67
N THR A 174 -15.27 28.29 8.54
CA THR A 174 -14.64 28.85 9.75
C THR A 174 -13.20 29.33 9.51
N GLY A 175 -12.62 29.04 8.35
CA GLY A 175 -11.21 29.34 8.06
C GLY A 175 -10.23 28.47 8.87
N LEU A 176 -10.70 27.36 9.46
CA LEU A 176 -9.88 26.43 10.23
C LEU A 176 -8.73 25.86 9.38
N GLY A 177 -8.96 25.65 8.08
CA GLY A 177 -7.93 25.19 7.14
C GLY A 177 -6.77 26.18 7.05
N LEU A 178 -7.06 27.47 6.92
CA LEU A 178 -6.05 28.54 6.93
C LEU A 178 -5.28 28.60 8.26
N LYS A 179 -5.96 28.30 9.39
CA LYS A 179 -5.32 28.25 10.70
C LYS A 179 -4.39 27.04 10.85
N PHE A 180 -4.77 25.88 10.30
CA PHE A 180 -3.88 24.72 10.22
C PHE A 180 -2.68 24.98 9.30
N SER A 181 -2.90 25.62 8.15
CA SER A 181 -1.82 26.06 7.25
C SER A 181 -0.85 27.00 7.96
N SER A 182 -1.35 28.01 8.67
CA SER A 182 -0.49 28.96 9.39
C SER A 182 0.25 28.34 10.57
N MET A 183 -0.38 27.42 11.32
CA MET A 183 0.31 26.64 12.36
C MET A 183 1.42 25.78 11.75
N MET A 184 1.15 25.10 10.63
CA MET A 184 2.15 24.26 9.95
C MET A 184 3.32 25.09 9.46
N LEU A 185 3.07 26.26 8.85
CA LEU A 185 4.11 27.21 8.46
C LEU A 185 4.92 27.71 9.66
N ALA A 186 4.26 28.12 10.74
CA ALA A 186 4.91 28.62 11.94
C ALA A 186 5.81 27.57 12.60
N PHE A 187 5.35 26.32 12.71
CA PHE A 187 6.13 25.24 13.32
C PHE A 187 7.21 24.67 12.39
N SER A 188 7.00 24.69 11.08
CA SER A 188 7.99 24.23 10.10
C SER A 188 9.04 25.29 9.74
N GLY A 189 8.77 26.57 10.02
CA GLY A 189 9.60 27.68 9.56
C GLY A 189 9.69 27.77 8.04
N GLY A 190 8.67 27.27 7.32
CA GLY A 190 8.67 27.16 5.86
C GLY A 190 9.43 25.94 5.30
N ASN A 191 9.99 25.07 6.15
CA ASN A 191 10.68 23.87 5.70
C ASN A 191 9.71 22.74 5.36
N LEU A 192 9.68 22.31 4.09
CA LEU A 192 8.80 21.25 3.60
C LEU A 192 9.01 19.89 4.30
N VAL A 193 10.24 19.51 4.64
CA VAL A 193 10.50 18.25 5.36
C VAL A 193 9.85 18.29 6.74
N LEU A 194 10.00 19.40 7.47
CA LEU A 194 9.36 19.57 8.77
C LEU A 194 7.84 19.61 8.63
N ALA A 195 7.30 20.25 7.60
CA ALA A 195 5.87 20.24 7.31
C ALA A 195 5.35 18.81 7.09
N LEU A 196 6.03 18.00 6.27
CA LEU A 196 5.65 16.59 6.05
C LEU A 196 5.74 15.75 7.32
N LEU A 197 6.70 16.02 8.21
CA LEU A 197 6.77 15.39 9.53
C LEU A 197 5.58 15.79 10.41
N LEU A 198 5.17 17.07 10.40
CA LEU A 198 3.97 17.51 11.11
C LEU A 198 2.70 16.86 10.55
N VAL A 199 2.61 16.70 9.22
CA VAL A 199 1.51 15.97 8.59
C VAL A 199 1.49 14.51 9.04
N LEU A 200 2.65 13.87 9.15
CA LEU A 200 2.75 12.50 9.62
C LEU A 200 2.32 12.35 11.08
N LEU A 201 2.74 13.28 11.95
CA LEU A 201 2.29 13.29 13.35
C LEU A 201 0.79 13.55 13.45
N ALA A 202 0.26 14.48 12.65
CA ALA A 202 -1.17 14.74 12.57
C ALA A 202 -1.93 13.52 12.06
N SER A 203 -1.41 12.79 11.07
CA SER A 203 -2.05 11.57 10.54
C SER A 203 -2.09 10.46 11.57
N LEU A 204 -1.03 10.29 12.36
CA LEU A 204 -0.99 9.32 13.44
C LEU A 204 -2.07 9.61 14.49
N ILE A 205 -2.19 10.87 14.92
CA ILE A 205 -3.15 11.29 15.97
C ILE A 205 -4.58 11.26 15.46
N LEU A 206 -4.84 11.89 14.31
CA LEU A 206 -6.19 12.00 13.75
C LEU A 206 -6.68 10.67 13.18
N GLY A 207 -5.78 9.80 12.74
CA GLY A 207 -6.11 8.49 12.21
C GLY A 207 -6.37 7.43 13.27
N MET A 208 -6.20 7.72 14.57
CA MET A 208 -6.40 6.73 15.62
C MET A 208 -7.87 6.31 15.71
N GLY A 209 -8.13 5.01 15.55
CA GLY A 209 -9.48 4.45 15.66
C GLY A 209 -10.41 4.74 14.48
N LEU A 210 -9.91 5.38 13.42
CA LEU A 210 -10.67 5.64 12.19
C LEU A 210 -10.33 4.61 11.10
N PRO A 211 -11.31 4.20 10.28
CA PRO A 211 -11.01 3.54 9.01
C PRO A 211 -10.11 4.44 8.15
N VAL A 212 -9.22 3.83 7.37
CA VAL A 212 -8.30 4.52 6.45
C VAL A 212 -9.00 5.62 5.64
N THR A 213 -10.14 5.30 5.02
CA THR A 213 -10.90 6.24 4.19
C THR A 213 -11.33 7.47 4.99
N ALA A 214 -11.80 7.28 6.23
CA ALA A 214 -12.21 8.37 7.10
C ALA A 214 -11.01 9.23 7.53
N SER A 215 -9.90 8.58 7.92
CA SER A 215 -8.65 9.27 8.28
C SER A 215 -8.12 10.11 7.12
N TYR A 216 -8.11 9.57 5.89
CA TYR A 216 -7.72 10.30 4.69
C TYR A 216 -8.56 11.56 4.50
N ILE A 217 -9.90 11.48 4.59
CA ILE A 217 -10.74 12.64 4.33
C ILE A 217 -10.52 13.74 5.36
N VAL A 218 -10.48 13.39 6.65
CA VAL A 218 -10.22 14.38 7.71
C VAL A 218 -8.86 15.04 7.50
N LEU A 219 -7.85 14.25 7.17
CA LEU A 219 -6.49 14.75 7.00
C LEU A 219 -6.36 15.65 5.76
N ILE A 220 -6.89 15.25 4.60
CA ILE A 220 -6.73 16.02 3.36
C ILE A 220 -7.44 17.36 3.40
N VAL A 221 -8.54 17.44 4.14
CA VAL A 221 -9.30 18.69 4.32
C VAL A 221 -8.54 19.70 5.17
N LEU A 222 -7.79 19.23 6.17
CA LEU A 222 -7.03 20.08 7.08
C LEU A 222 -5.64 20.42 6.52
N VAL A 223 -4.98 19.44 5.91
CA VAL A 223 -3.57 19.51 5.48
C VAL A 223 -3.42 19.80 4.00
N GLY A 224 -4.35 19.35 3.16
CA GLY A 224 -4.27 19.51 1.71
C GLY A 224 -4.04 20.96 1.29
N PRO A 225 -4.85 21.93 1.76
CA PRO A 225 -4.64 23.35 1.47
C PRO A 225 -3.27 23.86 1.92
N ALA A 226 -2.76 23.39 3.06
CA ALA A 226 -1.43 23.78 3.54
C ALA A 226 -0.32 23.28 2.58
N LEU A 227 -0.36 22.00 2.21
CA LEU A 227 0.63 21.41 1.31
C LEU A 227 0.62 22.06 -0.08
N THR A 228 -0.56 22.34 -0.62
CA THR A 228 -0.69 22.90 -1.97
C THR A 228 -0.44 24.41 -2.00
N ALA A 229 -1.07 25.18 -1.12
CA ALA A 229 -1.03 26.64 -1.16
C ALA A 229 0.26 27.22 -0.56
N GLU A 230 0.76 26.64 0.54
CA GLU A 230 1.90 27.21 1.27
C GLU A 230 3.24 26.58 0.86
N PHE A 231 3.23 25.28 0.53
CA PHE A 231 4.45 24.54 0.16
C PHE A 231 4.56 24.21 -1.32
N GLY A 232 3.57 24.56 -2.14
CA GLY A 232 3.59 24.36 -3.59
C GLY A 232 3.59 22.88 -4.02
N VAL A 233 3.21 21.96 -3.14
CA VAL A 233 3.11 20.54 -3.50
C VAL A 233 1.98 20.36 -4.51
N PRO A 234 2.22 19.70 -5.67
CA PRO A 234 1.18 19.50 -6.67
C PRO A 234 -0.03 18.77 -6.09
N LEU A 235 -1.23 19.17 -6.51
CA LEU A 235 -2.50 18.71 -5.92
C LEU A 235 -2.56 17.18 -5.79
N LEU A 236 -2.28 16.47 -6.88
CA LEU A 236 -2.35 15.01 -6.90
C LEU A 236 -1.33 14.35 -5.95
N ILE A 237 -0.13 14.92 -5.85
CA ILE A 237 0.91 14.45 -4.91
C ILE A 237 0.46 14.71 -3.48
N ALA A 238 -0.10 15.88 -3.17
CA ALA A 238 -0.62 16.19 -1.84
C ALA A 238 -1.69 15.18 -1.40
N HIS A 239 -2.64 14.86 -2.29
CA HIS A 239 -3.65 13.83 -2.04
C HIS A 239 -3.04 12.43 -1.85
N LEU A 240 -2.06 12.03 -2.67
CA LEU A 240 -1.40 10.74 -2.53
C LEU A 240 -0.58 10.65 -1.24
N VAL A 241 0.22 11.67 -0.89
CA VAL A 241 0.98 11.70 0.37
C VAL A 241 0.06 11.57 1.57
N VAL A 242 -1.01 12.36 1.61
CA VAL A 242 -1.99 12.31 2.69
C VAL A 242 -2.69 10.95 2.74
N PHE A 243 -3.04 10.36 1.59
CA PHE A 243 -3.62 9.02 1.53
C PHE A 243 -2.65 7.95 2.04
N TRP A 244 -1.36 8.04 1.73
CA TRP A 244 -0.34 7.12 2.24
C TRP A 244 -0.11 7.28 3.75
N TYR A 245 -0.03 8.52 4.24
CA TYR A 245 0.15 8.80 5.66
C TYR A 245 -1.09 8.46 6.51
N SER A 246 -2.29 8.47 5.92
CA SER A 246 -3.51 7.98 6.59
C SER A 246 -3.48 6.46 6.88
N GLN A 247 -2.58 5.70 6.25
CA GLN A 247 -2.38 4.28 6.56
C GLN A 247 -1.55 4.07 7.84
N ASP A 248 -0.83 5.10 8.30
CA ASP A 248 0.18 4.96 9.35
C ASP A 248 -0.42 4.48 10.68
N SER A 249 -1.55 5.04 11.09
CA SER A 249 -2.24 4.64 12.33
C SER A 249 -2.66 3.17 12.34
N ASN A 250 -2.88 2.57 11.17
CA ASN A 250 -3.30 1.16 11.04
C ASN A 250 -2.16 0.16 11.18
N VAL A 251 -0.91 0.62 11.07
CA VAL A 251 0.29 -0.22 11.24
C VAL A 251 1.08 0.12 12.50
N THR A 252 0.87 1.30 13.07
CA THR A 252 1.61 1.78 14.24
C THR A 252 0.96 1.34 15.57
N PRO A 253 1.71 0.66 16.46
CA PRO A 253 1.26 0.40 17.83
C PRO A 253 0.97 1.70 18.60
N PRO A 254 -0.04 1.75 19.48
CA PRO A 254 -0.78 0.62 20.07
C PRO A 254 -2.04 0.19 19.29
N ILE A 255 -2.33 0.76 18.13
CA ILE A 255 -3.59 0.52 17.41
C ILE A 255 -3.45 -0.63 16.42
N ALA A 256 -2.43 -0.56 15.54
CA ALA A 256 -1.94 -1.63 14.63
C ALA A 256 -2.96 -2.74 14.24
N LEU A 257 -4.18 -2.37 13.83
CA LEU A 257 -5.32 -3.30 13.74
C LEU A 257 -5.04 -4.49 12.82
N ALA A 258 -4.37 -4.25 11.69
CA ALA A 258 -3.97 -5.30 10.76
C ALA A 258 -2.93 -6.25 11.36
N GLY A 259 -1.98 -5.71 12.14
CA GLY A 259 -0.99 -6.51 12.86
C GLY A 259 -1.61 -7.38 13.94
N PHE A 260 -2.62 -6.88 14.65
CA PHE A 260 -3.32 -7.64 15.70
C PHE A 260 -4.19 -8.76 15.13
N ALA A 261 -4.87 -8.51 14.01
CA ALA A 261 -5.56 -9.57 13.27
C ALA A 261 -4.57 -10.64 12.78
N GLY A 262 -3.41 -10.23 12.24
CA GLY A 262 -2.33 -11.15 11.85
C GLY A 262 -1.81 -11.97 13.02
N ALA A 263 -1.68 -11.36 14.20
CA ALA A 263 -1.24 -12.04 15.43
C ALA A 263 -2.22 -13.12 15.87
N ALA A 264 -3.53 -12.86 15.77
CA ALA A 264 -4.57 -13.85 16.09
C ALA A 264 -4.53 -15.07 15.17
N ILE A 265 -4.19 -14.88 13.89
CA ILE A 265 -4.02 -15.97 12.92
C ILE A 265 -2.72 -16.74 13.19
N ALA A 266 -1.64 -16.04 13.51
CA ALA A 266 -0.32 -16.64 13.72
C ALA A 266 -0.11 -17.24 15.13
N GLY A 267 -1.02 -16.98 16.07
CA GLY A 267 -0.86 -17.38 17.47
C GLY A 267 0.25 -16.61 18.21
N SER A 268 0.64 -15.43 17.73
CA SER A 268 1.70 -14.59 18.31
C SER A 268 1.13 -13.48 19.19
N LYS A 269 1.99 -12.82 19.98
CA LYS A 269 1.56 -11.69 20.80
C LYS A 269 1.19 -10.48 19.92
N PRO A 270 0.01 -9.85 20.11
CA PRO A 270 -0.42 -8.73 19.28
C PRO A 270 0.58 -7.57 19.23
N MET A 271 1.10 -7.16 20.40
CA MET A 271 2.01 -6.00 20.49
C MET A 271 3.33 -6.25 19.75
N GLU A 272 3.97 -7.41 19.96
CA GLU A 272 5.21 -7.79 19.28
C GLU A 272 5.01 -7.85 17.76
N THR A 273 3.89 -8.43 17.32
CA THR A 273 3.51 -8.49 15.90
C THR A 273 3.28 -7.10 15.32
N GLY A 274 2.63 -6.20 16.08
CA GLY A 274 2.43 -4.81 15.69
C GLY A 274 3.75 -4.05 15.49
N PHE A 275 4.72 -4.22 16.38
CA PHE A 275 6.04 -3.61 16.23
C PHE A 275 6.78 -4.13 14.98
N GLN A 276 6.69 -5.42 14.66
CA GLN A 276 7.26 -5.96 13.42
C GLN A 276 6.53 -5.42 12.18
N ALA A 277 5.20 -5.37 12.21
CA ALA A 277 4.41 -4.82 11.11
C ALA A 277 4.75 -3.35 10.83
N TRP A 278 4.87 -2.54 11.88
CA TRP A 278 5.29 -1.14 11.79
C TRP A 278 6.68 -0.97 11.16
N LYS A 279 7.61 -1.84 11.55
CA LYS A 279 8.97 -1.88 11.01
C LYS A 279 8.96 -2.19 9.51
N PHE A 280 8.15 -3.15 9.05
CA PHE A 280 8.06 -3.51 7.63
C PHE A 280 7.33 -2.44 6.82
N ALA A 281 6.40 -1.72 7.46
CA ALA A 281 5.63 -0.67 6.84
C ALA A 281 6.42 0.64 6.67
N LYS A 282 7.73 0.70 6.97
CA LYS A 282 8.53 1.92 6.87
C LYS A 282 8.59 2.54 5.46
N GLY A 283 8.30 1.76 4.43
CA GLY A 283 8.08 2.29 3.08
C GLY A 283 6.97 3.34 3.01
N LEU A 284 5.99 3.33 3.94
CA LEU A 284 4.93 4.33 4.03
C LEU A 284 5.44 5.75 4.31
N TYR A 285 6.64 5.90 4.88
CA TYR A 285 7.21 7.21 5.17
C TYR A 285 8.15 7.68 4.06
N LEU A 286 9.01 6.78 3.58
CA LEU A 286 10.05 7.16 2.61
C LEU A 286 9.51 7.36 1.19
N ILE A 287 8.52 6.57 0.77
CA ILE A 287 7.98 6.65 -0.59
C ILE A 287 7.25 7.98 -0.84
N PRO A 288 6.38 8.48 0.08
CA PRO A 288 5.79 9.81 -0.08
C PRO A 288 6.81 10.96 -0.17
N LEU A 289 7.96 10.86 0.50
CA LEU A 289 9.05 11.83 0.32
C LEU A 289 9.57 11.84 -1.12
N PHE A 290 9.77 10.66 -1.72
CA PHE A 290 10.12 10.58 -3.14
C PHE A 290 9.03 11.19 -4.04
N MET A 291 7.76 11.00 -3.73
CA MET A 291 6.67 11.65 -4.50
C MET A 291 6.74 13.16 -4.45
N VAL A 292 7.10 13.75 -3.30
CA VAL A 292 7.14 15.20 -3.11
C VAL A 292 8.39 15.83 -3.69
N PHE A 293 9.56 15.24 -3.41
CA PHE A 293 10.84 15.79 -3.84
C PHE A 293 11.22 15.41 -5.28
N ASN A 294 10.55 14.41 -5.86
CA ASN A 294 10.73 14.01 -7.26
C ASN A 294 9.35 13.88 -7.93
N PRO A 295 8.64 15.01 -8.15
CA PRO A 295 7.28 15.01 -8.68
C PRO A 295 7.12 14.25 -10.01
N GLU A 296 8.19 14.13 -10.79
CA GLU A 296 8.25 13.40 -12.07
C GLU A 296 7.87 11.92 -11.93
N ILE A 297 8.08 11.33 -10.75
CA ILE A 297 7.65 9.96 -10.43
C ILE A 297 6.13 9.81 -10.57
N ILE A 298 5.38 10.88 -10.27
CA ILE A 298 3.91 10.88 -10.22
C ILE A 298 3.30 11.63 -11.39
N ILE A 299 3.73 12.86 -11.66
CA ILE A 299 3.17 13.73 -12.70
C ILE A 299 3.61 13.27 -14.10
N GLY A 300 4.69 12.48 -14.16
CA GLY A 300 5.33 12.10 -15.40
C GLY A 300 6.33 13.16 -15.86
N GLY A 301 7.24 12.72 -16.72
CA GLY A 301 8.33 13.51 -17.25
C GLY A 301 9.07 12.69 -18.30
N PRO A 302 10.27 13.13 -18.72
CA PRO A 302 11.12 12.35 -19.61
C PRO A 302 11.33 10.94 -19.02
N VAL A 303 11.10 9.90 -19.83
CA VAL A 303 11.14 8.49 -19.36
C VAL A 303 12.45 8.18 -18.65
N LEU A 304 13.57 8.71 -19.14
CA LEU A 304 14.88 8.53 -18.54
C LEU A 304 14.97 9.09 -17.12
N VAL A 305 14.38 10.28 -16.86
CA VAL A 305 14.37 10.92 -15.54
C VAL A 305 13.50 10.12 -14.57
N VAL A 306 12.34 9.67 -15.01
CA VAL A 306 11.44 8.83 -14.19
C VAL A 306 12.13 7.52 -13.81
N VAL A 307 12.77 6.85 -14.78
CA VAL A 307 13.52 5.61 -14.55
C VAL A 307 14.71 5.85 -13.62
N TRP A 308 15.44 6.95 -13.80
CA TRP A 308 16.56 7.33 -12.94
C TRP A 308 16.12 7.52 -11.49
N ASN A 309 15.09 8.34 -11.26
CA ASN A 309 14.53 8.60 -9.94
C ASN A 309 13.95 7.33 -9.30
N ALA A 310 13.31 6.46 -10.11
CA ALA A 310 12.82 5.17 -9.65
C ALA A 310 13.95 4.23 -9.18
N VAL A 311 15.06 4.16 -9.92
CA VAL A 311 16.24 3.35 -9.57
C VAL A 311 16.88 3.87 -8.29
N ILE A 312 17.06 5.19 -8.16
CA ILE A 312 17.58 5.82 -6.95
C ILE A 312 16.67 5.53 -5.76
N ALA A 313 15.35 5.66 -5.93
CA ALA A 313 14.40 5.43 -4.86
C ALA A 313 14.38 3.96 -4.41
N LEU A 314 14.45 3.01 -5.35
CA LEU A 314 14.60 1.58 -5.04
C LEU A 314 15.91 1.29 -4.32
N LEU A 315 17.03 1.87 -4.76
CA LEU A 315 18.32 1.74 -4.08
C LEU A 315 18.24 2.30 -2.65
N ALA A 316 17.65 3.48 -2.48
CA ALA A 316 17.47 4.11 -1.17
C ALA A 316 16.59 3.26 -0.24
N LEU A 317 15.49 2.69 -0.75
CA LEU A 317 14.64 1.76 0.02
C LEU A 317 15.38 0.47 0.40
N CYS A 318 16.19 -0.08 -0.51
CA CYS A 318 17.01 -1.25 -0.24
C CYS A 318 18.08 -0.97 0.83
N ALA A 319 18.81 0.13 0.67
CA ALA A 319 19.82 0.58 1.64
C ALA A 319 19.17 0.90 3.00
N PHE A 320 17.99 1.52 2.98
CA PHE A 320 17.21 1.81 4.19
C PHE A 320 16.82 0.53 4.93
N ALA A 321 16.28 -0.48 4.21
CA ALA A 321 15.93 -1.75 4.81
C ALA A 321 17.15 -2.47 5.42
N ALA A 322 18.26 -2.52 4.69
CA ALA A 322 19.53 -3.08 5.16
C ALA A 322 20.05 -2.34 6.42
N SER A 323 20.02 -1.00 6.39
CA SER A 323 20.46 -0.15 7.51
C SER A 323 19.56 -0.32 8.73
N LEU A 324 18.25 -0.44 8.56
CA LEU A 324 17.32 -0.60 9.67
C LEU A 324 17.46 -1.98 10.32
N GLU A 325 17.59 -3.04 9.52
CA GLU A 325 17.78 -4.42 10.01
C GLU A 325 19.19 -4.69 10.56
N GLY A 326 20.18 -3.92 10.09
CA GLY A 326 21.59 -4.17 10.35
C GLY A 326 22.10 -5.45 9.69
N TYR A 327 21.45 -5.89 8.61
CA TYR A 327 21.79 -7.11 7.88
C TYR A 327 21.33 -6.98 6.43
N LEU A 328 22.14 -7.48 5.49
CA LEU A 328 21.73 -7.69 4.10
C LEU A 328 22.27 -9.01 3.58
N PHE A 329 23.60 -9.10 3.38
CA PHE A 329 24.30 -10.35 3.07
C PHE A 329 25.07 -10.89 4.28
N THR A 330 25.56 -9.97 5.12
CA THR A 330 26.10 -10.25 6.46
C THR A 330 25.72 -9.12 7.41
N ARG A 331 26.06 -9.24 8.70
CA ARG A 331 25.82 -8.23 9.73
C ARG A 331 26.53 -6.92 9.37
N MET A 332 25.81 -5.82 9.52
CA MET A 332 26.34 -4.46 9.29
C MET A 332 26.67 -3.81 10.63
N SER A 333 27.87 -3.23 10.72
CA SER A 333 28.25 -2.37 11.85
C SER A 333 27.47 -1.06 11.83
N TRP A 334 27.51 -0.30 12.92
CA TRP A 334 26.73 0.94 13.06
C TRP A 334 27.19 2.05 12.10
N LEU A 335 28.47 2.08 11.73
CA LEU A 335 29.03 3.17 10.92
C LEU A 335 28.50 3.18 9.47
N PRO A 336 28.50 2.06 8.70
CA PRO A 336 27.82 1.99 7.41
C PRO A 336 26.32 2.30 7.50
N ARG A 337 25.68 1.94 8.61
CA ARG A 337 24.24 2.20 8.82
C ARG A 337 23.95 3.69 8.95
N LEU A 338 24.75 4.43 9.72
CA LEU A 338 24.65 5.89 9.82
C LEU A 338 25.02 6.57 8.50
N ALA A 339 26.06 6.08 7.81
CA ALA A 339 26.46 6.60 6.50
C ALA A 339 25.31 6.47 5.48
N ILE A 340 24.62 5.32 5.44
CA ILE A 340 23.42 5.12 4.62
C ILE A 340 22.31 6.11 5.03
N GLY A 341 22.09 6.32 6.32
CA GLY A 341 21.10 7.29 6.81
C GLY A 341 21.36 8.70 6.28
N GLY A 342 22.61 9.18 6.39
CA GLY A 342 23.02 10.48 5.84
C GLY A 342 22.94 10.53 4.31
N ALA A 343 23.30 9.44 3.62
CA ALA A 343 23.22 9.33 2.17
C ALA A 343 21.78 9.44 1.63
N ILE A 344 20.81 8.80 2.30
CA ILE A 344 19.40 8.90 1.94
C ILE A 344 18.91 10.34 2.07
N VAL A 345 19.30 11.04 3.15
CA VAL A 345 18.98 12.48 3.30
C VAL A 345 19.61 13.30 2.18
N GLY A 346 20.86 13.00 1.81
CA GLY A 346 21.57 13.68 0.72
C GLY A 346 20.93 13.51 -0.66
N VAL A 347 20.26 12.38 -0.91
CA VAL A 347 19.51 12.13 -2.16
C VAL A 347 18.29 13.05 -2.31
N PHE A 348 17.70 13.51 -1.21
CA PHE A 348 16.58 14.48 -1.28
C PHE A 348 17.04 15.94 -1.41
N TYR A 349 18.35 16.21 -1.32
CA TYR A 349 18.85 17.56 -1.47
C TYR A 349 18.96 17.92 -2.96
N PRO A 350 18.49 19.11 -3.39
CA PRO A 350 18.39 19.50 -4.81
C PRO A 350 19.77 19.89 -5.39
N SER A 351 20.72 18.96 -5.38
CA SER A 351 22.02 19.10 -6.02
C SER A 351 22.46 17.77 -6.60
N LEU A 352 22.81 17.75 -7.88
CA LEU A 352 23.29 16.55 -8.57
C LEU A 352 24.51 15.94 -7.87
N TRP A 353 25.40 16.78 -7.34
CA TRP A 353 26.59 16.30 -6.64
C TRP A 353 26.26 15.62 -5.31
N THR A 354 25.27 16.13 -4.57
CA THR A 354 24.84 15.49 -3.30
C THR A 354 24.06 14.22 -3.56
N GLU A 355 23.26 14.17 -4.63
CA GLU A 355 22.57 12.97 -5.08
C GLU A 355 23.58 11.88 -5.46
N VAL A 356 24.53 12.19 -6.34
CA VAL A 356 25.59 11.26 -6.77
C VAL A 356 26.43 10.79 -5.58
N ALA A 357 26.78 11.69 -4.66
CA ALA A 357 27.49 11.31 -3.44
C ALA A 357 26.67 10.35 -2.57
N GLY A 358 25.38 10.63 -2.37
CA GLY A 358 24.46 9.77 -1.63
C GLY A 358 24.33 8.38 -2.27
N VAL A 359 24.09 8.32 -3.58
CA VAL A 359 24.04 7.07 -4.35
C VAL A 359 25.35 6.29 -4.21
N THR A 360 26.49 6.96 -4.35
CA THR A 360 27.82 6.34 -4.23
C THR A 360 28.02 5.73 -2.85
N VAL A 361 27.69 6.45 -1.78
CA VAL A 361 27.81 5.94 -0.40
C VAL A 361 26.92 4.71 -0.20
N MET A 362 25.68 4.71 -0.70
CA MET A 362 24.78 3.56 -0.61
C MET A 362 25.31 2.35 -1.36
N VAL A 363 25.78 2.54 -2.61
CA VAL A 363 26.35 1.46 -3.44
C VAL A 363 27.61 0.88 -2.79
N VAL A 364 28.52 1.74 -2.31
CA VAL A 364 29.75 1.31 -1.64
C VAL A 364 29.44 0.55 -0.35
N ALA A 365 28.50 1.02 0.46
CA ALA A 365 28.12 0.34 1.70
C ALA A 365 27.52 -1.06 1.43
N ILE A 366 26.66 -1.18 0.42
CA ILE A 366 26.08 -2.46 0.00
C ILE A 366 27.15 -3.38 -0.58
N ALA A 367 28.02 -2.88 -1.46
CA ALA A 367 29.10 -3.65 -2.07
C ALA A 367 30.11 -4.14 -1.02
N ALA A 368 30.46 -3.30 -0.04
CA ALA A 368 31.32 -3.67 1.08
C ALA A 368 30.69 -4.77 1.93
N ASN A 369 29.38 -4.70 2.21
CA ASN A 369 28.66 -5.75 2.93
C ASN A 369 28.66 -7.08 2.14
N TRP A 370 28.48 -7.02 0.82
CA TRP A 370 28.55 -8.20 -0.03
C TRP A 370 29.96 -8.82 -0.07
N GLN A 371 31.01 -8.00 -0.17
CA GLN A 371 32.40 -8.47 -0.12
C GLN A 371 32.75 -9.09 1.24
N ALA A 372 32.27 -8.49 2.34
CA ALA A 372 32.46 -9.05 3.68
C ALA A 372 31.79 -10.42 3.83
N SER A 373 30.58 -10.61 3.29
CA SER A 373 29.87 -11.89 3.29
C SER A 373 30.65 -13.02 2.57
N LYS A 374 31.37 -12.70 1.48
CA LYS A 374 32.24 -13.67 0.81
C LYS A 374 33.42 -14.11 1.66
N ARG A 375 33.96 -13.22 2.50
CA ARG A 375 35.08 -13.56 3.40
C ARG A 375 34.64 -14.48 4.53
N GLU A 376 33.40 -14.36 5.00
CA GLU A 376 32.84 -15.23 6.04
C GLU A 376 32.46 -16.63 5.53
N THR A 377 32.12 -16.77 4.25
CA THR A 377 31.75 -18.05 3.62
C THR A 377 32.95 -18.85 3.10
N THR A 378 34.15 -18.26 3.07
CA THR A 378 35.37 -19.00 2.71
C THR A 378 35.83 -19.78 3.95
N PRO A 379 35.88 -21.14 3.92
CA PRO A 379 36.41 -21.89 5.04
C PRO A 379 37.86 -21.46 5.24
N VAL A 380 38.22 -21.10 6.47
CA VAL A 380 39.63 -21.02 6.84
C VAL A 380 40.17 -22.43 6.63
N ALA A 381 40.94 -22.63 5.57
CA ALA A 381 41.76 -23.82 5.41
C ALA A 381 42.79 -23.79 6.54
N GLY A 382 42.49 -24.50 7.62
CA GLY A 382 43.33 -24.68 8.80
C GLY A 382 43.42 -26.15 9.12
#